data_AF-A0A9D5VYL0-F1
#
_entry.id   AF-A0A9D5VYL0-F1
#
_cell.length_a   1.000
_cell.length_b   1.000
_cell.length_c   1.000
_cell.angle_alpha   90.00
_cell.angle_beta   90.00
_cell.angle_gamma   90.00
#
_symmetry.space_group_name_H-M   'P 1'
#
loop_
_entity.id
_entity.type
_entity.pdbx_description
1 polymer ?
#
loop_
_entity_poly.entity_id
_entity_poly.type
_entity_poly.pdbx_seq_one_letter_code
_entity_poly.pdbx_strand_id
1 'polypeptide(L)'
;MESDVDICVLCENTFFSDYTHTPGVNDNLLGFSPATYSFAELKQDVEAALVAKFGRLAVKRGNKAFDIKENTYRVAADVVPTFEGRLYYKDQSGGLDYYSGIVLQCDSDGGTIYNWPEQHYANGDKRHDATIQQFKKKVRILKNLCNEMAAVGIVSAKSMASFLLESLVYNCPDEVFTQSTHYDDIKSVITYLLDVTETDEKAKRMLEVNNIKYLFHDSQPWKRADVYDFLLSAWNYAGFGS
;
A
#
# COMPACT_ATOMS: atom_id res chain seq x y z
N MET A 1 5.45 -13.31 11.70
CA MET A 1 5.13 -11.89 11.87
C MET A 1 3.87 -11.85 12.71
N GLU A 2 4.00 -11.46 13.97
CA GLU A 2 2.87 -10.84 14.65
C GLU A 2 2.63 -9.53 13.89
N SER A 3 1.42 -9.35 13.36
CA SER A 3 1.05 -8.13 12.67
C SER A 3 0.66 -7.14 13.74
N ASP A 4 1.39 -6.05 13.87
CA ASP A 4 0.89 -4.87 14.58
C ASP A 4 -0.42 -4.43 13.94
N VAL A 5 -1.31 -3.84 14.74
CA VAL A 5 -2.61 -3.36 14.25
C VAL A 5 -2.46 -1.91 13.80
N ASP A 6 -2.64 -1.67 12.51
CA ASP A 6 -2.74 -0.31 11.97
C ASP A 6 -4.14 0.27 12.19
N ILE A 7 -4.23 1.41 12.88
CA ILE A 7 -5.48 2.13 13.15
C ILE A 7 -5.41 3.50 12.48
N CYS A 8 -6.27 3.71 11.49
CA CYS A 8 -6.44 5.01 10.86
C CYS A 8 -7.42 5.89 11.67
N VAL A 9 -7.01 7.11 12.03
CA VAL A 9 -7.88 8.13 12.62
C VAL A 9 -8.15 9.18 11.56
N LEU A 10 -9.32 9.10 10.92
CA LEU A 10 -9.72 9.97 9.83
C LEU A 10 -10.51 11.19 10.35
N CYS A 11 -10.05 12.39 10.01
CA CYS A 11 -10.81 13.62 10.17
C CYS A 11 -11.52 13.97 8.86
N GLU A 12 -12.85 13.94 8.87
CA GLU A 12 -13.70 14.18 7.69
C GLU A 12 -14.23 15.64 7.62
N ASN A 13 -13.88 16.48 8.59
CA ASN A 13 -14.34 17.87 8.63
C ASN A 13 -13.70 18.74 7.52
N THR A 14 -12.58 18.29 6.96
CA THR A 14 -11.88 18.92 5.84
C THR A 14 -11.21 17.84 4.98
N PHE A 15 -10.73 18.24 3.81
CA PHE A 15 -10.14 17.35 2.82
C PHE A 15 -9.00 18.04 2.06
N PHE A 16 -8.16 17.24 1.43
CA PHE A 16 -7.10 17.68 0.54
C PHE A 16 -7.43 17.28 -0.89
N SER A 17 -7.50 18.26 -1.78
CA SER A 17 -7.78 18.04 -3.20
C SER A 17 -6.51 17.72 -3.98
N ASP A 18 -6.57 16.75 -4.88
CA ASP A 18 -5.58 16.45 -5.90
C ASP A 18 -6.25 16.53 -7.29
N TYR A 19 -5.76 17.45 -8.13
CA TYR A 19 -6.28 17.73 -9.47
C TYR A 19 -5.33 17.27 -10.59
N THR A 20 -4.34 16.44 -10.29
CA THR A 20 -3.33 15.97 -11.25
C THR A 20 -3.92 15.35 -12.51
N HIS A 21 -5.11 14.74 -12.42
CA HIS A 21 -5.82 14.13 -13.56
C HIS A 21 -6.91 15.03 -14.19
N THR A 22 -7.07 16.26 -13.70
CA THR A 22 -8.10 17.21 -14.17
C THR A 22 -7.50 18.59 -14.44
N PRO A 23 -6.70 18.76 -15.52
CA PRO A 23 -6.13 20.05 -15.87
C PRO A 23 -7.19 21.15 -15.96
N GLY A 24 -6.94 22.27 -15.29
CA GLY A 24 -7.82 23.43 -15.25
C GLY A 24 -8.88 23.43 -14.14
N VAL A 25 -9.06 22.31 -13.41
CA VAL A 25 -9.89 22.26 -12.20
C VAL A 25 -9.03 22.65 -10.99
N ASN A 26 -9.61 23.39 -10.05
CA ASN A 26 -8.99 23.79 -8.80
C ASN A 26 -10.06 24.16 -7.75
N ASP A 27 -9.63 24.37 -6.51
CA ASP A 27 -10.51 24.69 -5.38
C ASP A 27 -11.38 25.93 -5.63
N ASN A 28 -10.84 26.99 -6.24
CA ASN A 28 -11.61 28.22 -6.52
C ASN A 28 -12.74 27.96 -7.51
N LEU A 29 -12.50 27.15 -8.55
CA LEU A 29 -13.52 26.79 -9.53
C LEU A 29 -14.65 25.98 -8.88
N LEU A 30 -14.33 25.13 -7.91
CA LEU A 30 -15.30 24.32 -7.17
C LEU A 30 -15.92 25.05 -5.97
N GLY A 31 -15.51 26.29 -5.69
CA GLY A 31 -16.03 27.09 -4.59
C GLY A 31 -15.55 26.65 -3.21
N PHE A 32 -14.45 25.90 -3.13
CA PHE A 32 -13.83 25.52 -1.86
C PHE A 32 -13.02 26.67 -1.27
N SER A 33 -12.90 26.68 0.05
CA SER A 33 -12.12 27.68 0.80
C SER A 33 -11.10 26.98 1.70
N PRO A 34 -9.94 27.61 1.98
CA PRO A 34 -8.91 27.01 2.80
C PRO A 34 -9.43 26.65 4.19
N ALA A 35 -9.08 25.45 4.66
CA ALA A 35 -9.37 25.02 6.02
C ALA A 35 -8.48 25.74 7.04
N THR A 36 -8.99 25.86 8.28
CA THR A 36 -8.24 26.43 9.41
C THR A 36 -7.62 25.37 10.31
N TYR A 37 -8.02 24.11 10.16
CA TYR A 37 -7.53 22.99 10.97
C TYR A 37 -6.47 22.20 10.19
N SER A 38 -5.26 22.15 10.73
CA SER A 38 -4.06 21.65 10.07
C SER A 38 -3.70 20.21 10.50
N PHE A 39 -2.79 19.58 9.77
CA PHE A 39 -2.21 18.28 10.15
C PHE A 39 -1.52 18.33 11.52
N ALA A 40 -0.82 19.43 11.82
CA ALA A 40 -0.11 19.58 13.09
C ALA A 40 -1.10 19.59 14.26
N GLU A 41 -2.21 20.30 14.12
CA GLU A 41 -3.28 20.34 15.12
C GLU A 41 -3.96 18.98 15.27
N LEU A 42 -4.34 18.34 14.16
CA LEU A 42 -4.92 16.98 14.20
C LEU A 42 -4.00 16.00 14.92
N LYS A 43 -2.72 15.98 14.58
CA LYS A 43 -1.76 15.06 15.20
C LYS A 43 -1.55 15.38 16.68
N GLN A 44 -1.54 16.65 17.07
CA GLN A 44 -1.47 17.07 18.47
C GLN A 44 -2.71 16.64 19.28
N ASP A 45 -3.90 16.80 18.72
CA ASP A 45 -5.16 16.42 19.38
C ASP A 45 -5.27 14.90 19.54
N VAL A 46 -4.89 14.14 18.51
CA VAL A 46 -4.82 12.67 18.58
C VAL A 46 -3.80 12.24 19.63
N GLU A 47 -2.62 12.85 19.69
CA GLU A 47 -1.62 12.56 20.72
C GLU A 47 -2.18 12.81 22.13
N ALA A 48 -2.84 13.96 22.34
CA ALA A 48 -3.41 14.31 23.63
C ALA A 48 -4.47 13.29 24.06
N ALA A 49 -5.35 12.87 23.14
CA ALA A 49 -6.36 11.85 23.39
C ALA A 49 -5.74 10.47 23.74
N LEU A 50 -4.75 10.03 22.96
CA LEU A 50 -4.04 8.77 23.20
C LEU A 50 -3.32 8.78 24.55
N VAL A 51 -2.64 9.88 24.89
CA VAL A 51 -1.92 10.04 26.16
C VAL A 51 -2.89 10.09 27.35
N ALA A 52 -4.03 10.76 27.20
CA ALA A 52 -5.06 10.78 28.23
C ALA A 52 -5.64 9.38 28.49
N LYS A 53 -5.76 8.54 27.45
CA LYS A 53 -6.31 7.18 27.56
C LYS A 53 -5.30 6.15 28.05
N PHE A 54 -4.08 6.17 27.52
CA PHE A 54 -3.08 5.10 27.69
C PHE A 54 -1.88 5.51 28.57
N GLY A 55 -1.72 6.81 28.83
CA GLY A 55 -0.57 7.36 29.55
C GLY A 55 0.63 7.61 28.65
N ARG A 56 1.40 8.67 28.95
CA ARG A 56 2.54 9.13 28.13
C ARG A 56 3.60 8.06 27.87
N LEU A 57 3.86 7.18 28.84
CA LEU A 57 4.89 6.12 28.69
C LEU A 57 4.53 5.03 27.67
N ALA A 58 3.22 4.90 27.37
CA ALA A 58 2.69 3.92 26.43
C ALA A 58 2.54 4.46 25.00
N VAL A 59 2.66 5.78 24.81
CA VAL A 59 2.44 6.44 23.51
C VAL A 59 3.74 7.07 23.03
N LYS A 60 4.27 6.56 21.91
CA LYS A 60 5.46 7.10 21.25
C LYS A 60 5.05 7.78 19.95
N ARG A 61 5.27 9.10 19.86
CA ARG A 61 5.07 9.84 18.61
C ARG A 61 6.19 9.51 17.62
N GLY A 62 5.82 8.96 16.48
CA GLY A 62 6.67 8.73 15.33
C GLY A 62 6.45 9.76 14.23
N ASN A 63 7.20 9.60 13.14
CA ASN A 63 7.16 10.51 12.01
C ASN A 63 5.77 10.55 11.33
N LYS A 64 5.15 9.38 11.16
CA LYS A 64 3.85 9.21 10.46
C LYS A 64 2.71 8.77 11.39
N ALA A 65 3.03 8.02 12.43
CA ALA A 65 2.09 7.34 13.30
C ALA A 65 2.48 7.49 14.77
N PHE A 66 1.58 7.09 15.66
CA PHE A 66 1.87 6.84 17.08
C PHE A 66 1.97 5.35 17.33
N ASP A 67 3.10 4.92 17.88
CA ASP A 67 3.30 3.56 18.36
C ASP A 67 2.75 3.44 19.77
N ILE A 68 1.73 2.58 19.92
CA ILE A 68 1.10 2.24 21.19
C ILE A 68 1.68 0.92 21.68
N LYS A 69 2.44 0.98 22.77
CA LYS A 69 3.08 -0.20 23.35
C LYS A 69 2.05 -1.23 23.77
N GLU A 70 2.35 -2.48 23.45
CA GLU A 70 1.67 -3.66 23.98
C GLU A 70 1.65 -3.69 25.52
N ASN A 71 0.73 -4.47 26.06
CA ASN A 71 0.76 -4.87 27.47
C ASN A 71 0.15 -6.27 27.61
N THR A 72 -0.01 -6.76 28.84
CA THR A 72 -0.56 -8.10 29.11
C THR A 72 -1.96 -8.38 28.54
N TYR A 73 -2.68 -7.36 28.06
CA TYR A 73 -4.04 -7.46 27.53
C TYR A 73 -4.25 -6.81 26.15
N ARG A 74 -3.23 -6.19 25.54
CA ARG A 74 -3.36 -5.52 24.24
C ARG A 74 -2.12 -5.75 23.38
N VAL A 75 -2.34 -5.95 22.09
CA VAL A 75 -1.30 -5.98 21.06
C VAL A 75 -0.77 -4.57 20.81
N ALA A 76 0.44 -4.47 20.25
CA ALA A 76 0.96 -3.21 19.75
C ALA A 76 0.12 -2.70 18.57
N ALA A 77 0.00 -1.37 18.46
CA ALA A 77 -0.78 -0.74 17.41
C ALA A 77 -0.14 0.56 16.94
N ASP A 78 -0.21 0.79 15.63
CA ASP A 78 0.21 2.02 14.99
C ASP A 78 -1.02 2.87 14.68
N VAL A 79 -1.12 4.05 15.32
CA VAL A 79 -2.25 4.97 15.13
C VAL A 79 -1.82 6.09 14.17
N VAL A 80 -2.48 6.18 13.01
CA VAL A 80 -2.14 7.12 11.94
C VAL A 80 -3.24 8.19 11.82
N PRO A 81 -2.96 9.45 12.19
CA PRO A 81 -3.88 10.56 11.95
C PRO A 81 -3.90 10.94 10.47
N THR A 82 -5.09 11.08 9.90
CA THR A 82 -5.28 11.38 8.49
C THR A 82 -6.43 12.36 8.25
N PHE A 83 -6.39 13.04 7.12
CA PHE A 83 -7.56 13.72 6.54
C PHE A 83 -8.06 12.95 5.33
N GLU A 84 -9.26 13.29 4.87
CA GLU A 84 -9.74 12.83 3.57
C GLU A 84 -8.85 13.40 2.44
N GLY A 85 -8.38 12.54 1.55
CA GLY A 85 -7.73 12.94 0.30
C GLY A 85 -8.69 12.69 -0.87
N ARG A 86 -8.90 13.68 -1.74
CA ARG A 86 -9.77 13.59 -2.92
C ARG A 86 -8.96 13.70 -4.20
N LEU A 87 -8.81 12.59 -4.93
CA LEU A 87 -8.21 12.59 -6.25
C LEU A 87 -9.29 12.77 -7.31
N TYR A 88 -9.39 13.97 -7.86
CA TYR A 88 -10.39 14.31 -8.87
C TYR A 88 -10.03 13.72 -10.23
N TYR A 89 -11.05 13.24 -10.95
CA TYR A 89 -10.96 12.71 -12.30
C TYR A 89 -12.20 13.07 -13.11
N LYS A 90 -12.12 12.93 -14.44
CA LYS A 90 -13.31 12.99 -15.30
C LYS A 90 -13.78 11.58 -15.65
N ASP A 91 -15.06 11.31 -15.44
CA ASP A 91 -15.67 10.05 -15.83
C ASP A 91 -15.83 9.95 -17.37
N GLN A 92 -16.39 8.83 -17.84
CA GLN A 92 -16.58 8.59 -19.28
C GLN A 92 -17.55 9.59 -19.95
N SER A 93 -18.43 10.23 -19.17
CA SER A 93 -19.34 11.28 -19.63
C SER A 93 -18.71 12.68 -19.63
N GLY A 94 -17.48 12.80 -19.10
CA GLY A 94 -16.79 14.07 -18.89
C GLY A 94 -17.22 14.79 -17.60
N GLY A 95 -18.05 14.15 -16.78
CA GLY A 95 -18.45 14.61 -15.46
C GLY A 95 -17.26 14.57 -14.49
N LEU A 96 -17.19 15.55 -13.60
CA LEU A 96 -16.16 15.60 -12.57
C LEU A 96 -16.58 14.72 -11.39
N ASP A 97 -15.70 13.80 -11.00
CA ASP A 97 -15.86 12.94 -9.83
C ASP A 97 -14.51 12.80 -9.11
N TYR A 98 -14.45 12.07 -7.98
CA TYR A 98 -13.21 11.86 -7.25
C TYR A 98 -13.11 10.50 -6.55
N TYR A 99 -11.89 9.99 -6.42
CA TYR A 99 -11.59 8.93 -5.47
C TYR A 99 -11.36 9.53 -4.09
N SER A 100 -12.16 9.12 -3.11
CA SER A 100 -11.91 9.42 -1.70
C SER A 100 -10.90 8.43 -1.12
N GLY A 101 -9.89 8.95 -0.43
CA GLY A 101 -8.85 8.18 0.25
C GLY A 101 -8.40 8.90 1.50
N ILE A 102 -7.20 8.57 1.95
CA ILE A 102 -6.58 9.19 3.13
C ILE A 102 -5.31 9.93 2.74
N VAL A 103 -5.05 11.02 3.45
CA VAL A 103 -3.82 11.77 3.36
C VAL A 103 -3.21 11.96 4.74
N LEU A 104 -1.89 11.82 4.84
CA LEU A 104 -1.13 12.09 6.07
C LEU A 104 0.12 12.91 5.75
N GLN A 105 0.61 13.63 6.76
CA GLN A 105 1.83 14.43 6.64
C GLN A 105 2.91 13.93 7.62
N CYS A 106 4.15 13.86 7.14
CA CYS A 106 5.31 13.48 7.94
C CYS A 106 5.80 14.66 8.79
N ASP A 107 6.12 14.42 10.06
CA ASP A 107 6.67 15.45 10.97
C ASP A 107 8.08 15.91 10.54
N SER A 108 8.88 15.04 9.92
CA SER A 108 10.30 15.28 9.65
C SER A 108 10.56 16.33 8.56
N ASP A 109 9.81 16.26 7.47
CA ASP A 109 10.05 17.01 6.23
C ASP A 109 8.77 17.66 5.67
N GLY A 110 7.62 17.48 6.34
CA GLY A 110 6.32 17.93 5.86
C GLY A 110 5.81 17.16 4.64
N GLY A 111 6.45 16.03 4.29
CA GLY A 111 6.08 15.23 3.14
C GLY A 111 4.67 14.65 3.27
N THR A 112 3.87 14.81 2.23
CA THR A 112 2.48 14.34 2.18
C THR A 112 2.39 12.97 1.51
N ILE A 113 1.66 12.04 2.13
CA ILE A 113 1.44 10.70 1.61
C ILE A 113 -0.06 10.50 1.40
N TYR A 114 -0.44 10.18 0.17
CA TYR A 114 -1.80 9.79 -0.21
C TYR A 114 -1.92 8.27 -0.32
N ASN A 115 -3.00 7.72 0.21
CA ASN A 115 -3.32 6.30 0.11
C ASN A 115 -4.83 6.09 -0.13
N TRP A 116 -5.20 4.95 -0.71
CA TRP A 116 -6.58 4.60 -1.11
C TRP A 116 -6.95 3.22 -0.53
N PRO A 117 -7.10 3.10 0.79
CA PRO A 117 -7.27 1.82 1.47
C PRO A 117 -8.59 1.13 1.09
N GLU A 118 -9.68 1.88 0.92
CA GLU A 118 -10.98 1.33 0.52
C GLU A 118 -10.93 0.73 -0.88
N GLN A 119 -10.30 1.42 -1.83
CA GLN A 119 -10.11 0.94 -3.19
C GLN A 119 -9.16 -0.26 -3.23
N HIS A 120 -8.08 -0.24 -2.44
CA HIS A 120 -7.18 -1.38 -2.28
C HIS A 120 -7.95 -2.61 -1.78
N TYR A 121 -8.74 -2.45 -0.72
CA TYR A 121 -9.54 -3.53 -0.15
C TYR A 121 -10.55 -4.07 -1.16
N ALA A 122 -11.39 -3.21 -1.75
CA ALA A 122 -12.43 -3.59 -2.69
C ALA A 122 -11.86 -4.28 -3.94
N ASN A 123 -10.77 -3.76 -4.50
CA ASN A 123 -10.11 -4.38 -5.66
C ASN A 123 -9.45 -5.71 -5.29
N GLY A 124 -8.84 -5.81 -4.11
CA GLY A 124 -8.26 -7.05 -3.61
C GLY A 124 -9.30 -8.15 -3.40
N ASP A 125 -10.48 -7.82 -2.87
CA ASP A 125 -11.62 -8.74 -2.74
C ASP A 125 -12.15 -9.16 -4.11
N LYS A 126 -12.40 -8.20 -4.99
CA LYS A 126 -12.87 -8.48 -6.36
C LYS A 126 -11.89 -9.40 -7.12
N ARG A 127 -10.58 -9.15 -7.01
CA ARG A 127 -9.53 -10.00 -7.59
C ARG A 127 -9.53 -11.40 -6.97
N HIS A 128 -9.75 -11.48 -5.66
CA HIS A 128 -9.85 -12.76 -4.96
C HIS A 128 -11.01 -13.60 -5.47
N ASP A 129 -12.19 -13.01 -5.63
CA ASP A 129 -13.38 -13.71 -6.10
C ASP A 129 -13.25 -14.10 -7.58
N ALA A 130 -12.73 -13.20 -8.42
CA ALA A 130 -12.49 -13.47 -9.85
C ALA A 130 -11.53 -14.65 -10.07
N THR A 131 -10.59 -14.88 -9.15
CA THR A 131 -9.59 -15.96 -9.24
C THR A 131 -9.98 -17.21 -8.45
N ILE A 132 -11.27 -17.43 -8.17
CA ILE A 132 -11.77 -18.58 -7.37
C ILE A 132 -11.00 -18.68 -6.04
N GLN A 133 -10.83 -17.54 -5.39
CA GLN A 133 -10.12 -17.39 -4.12
C GLN A 133 -8.65 -17.79 -4.15
N GLN A 134 -7.97 -17.70 -5.30
CA GLN A 134 -6.54 -18.04 -5.41
C GLN A 134 -5.62 -16.85 -5.19
N PHE A 135 -6.00 -15.63 -5.58
CA PHE A 135 -5.16 -14.42 -5.47
C PHE A 135 -4.54 -14.25 -4.07
N LYS A 136 -5.36 -14.05 -3.02
CA LYS A 136 -4.85 -13.87 -1.64
C LYS A 136 -4.05 -15.07 -1.13
N LYS A 137 -4.32 -16.30 -1.61
CA LYS A 137 -3.50 -17.48 -1.26
C LYS A 137 -2.10 -17.35 -1.84
N LYS A 138 -1.95 -16.88 -3.08
CA LYS A 138 -0.63 -16.69 -3.71
C LYS A 138 0.15 -15.54 -3.12
N VAL A 139 -0.55 -14.45 -2.79
CA VAL A 139 0.04 -13.36 -2.01
C VAL A 139 0.63 -13.90 -0.70
N ARG A 140 -0.12 -14.73 0.04
CA ARG A 140 0.38 -15.34 1.29
C ARG A 140 1.59 -16.24 1.07
N ILE A 141 1.58 -17.09 0.04
CA ILE A 141 2.71 -17.98 -0.24
C ILE A 141 3.96 -17.17 -0.63
N LEU A 142 3.83 -16.16 -1.49
CA LEU A 142 4.95 -15.31 -1.88
C LEU A 142 5.51 -14.49 -0.70
N LYS A 143 4.64 -13.98 0.18
CA LYS A 143 5.04 -13.31 1.42
C LYS A 143 5.80 -14.27 2.36
N ASN A 144 5.33 -15.50 2.50
CA ASN A 144 6.01 -16.51 3.31
C ASN A 144 7.38 -16.88 2.74
N LEU A 145 7.48 -17.07 1.42
CA LEU A 145 8.74 -17.30 0.73
C LEU A 145 9.72 -16.14 0.98
N CYS A 146 9.26 -14.90 0.83
CA CYS A 146 10.07 -13.71 1.12
C CYS A 146 10.57 -13.68 2.57
N ASN A 147 9.70 -13.97 3.55
CA ASN A 147 10.07 -14.01 4.96
C ASN A 147 11.11 -15.10 5.26
N GLU A 148 10.93 -16.29 4.68
CA GLU A 148 11.86 -17.40 4.83
C GLU A 148 13.23 -17.06 4.24
N MET A 149 13.26 -16.54 3.00
CA MET A 149 14.48 -16.07 2.34
C MET A 149 15.21 -15.00 3.17
N ALA A 150 14.47 -14.04 3.73
CA ALA A 150 15.04 -13.01 4.59
C ALA A 150 15.63 -13.59 5.88
N ALA A 151 14.97 -14.58 6.50
CA ALA A 151 15.42 -15.25 7.72
C ALA A 151 16.72 -16.04 7.52
N VAL A 152 16.90 -16.66 6.36
CA VAL A 152 18.16 -17.35 6.00
C VAL A 152 19.23 -16.40 5.43
N GLY A 153 18.95 -15.10 5.38
CA GLY A 153 19.95 -14.06 5.07
C GLY A 153 20.02 -13.63 3.61
N ILE A 154 19.08 -14.03 2.74
CA ILE A 154 19.04 -13.56 1.35
C ILE A 154 18.71 -12.06 1.33
N VAL A 155 19.64 -11.26 0.81
CA VAL A 155 19.60 -9.80 0.91
C VAL A 155 18.43 -9.19 0.13
N SER A 156 18.15 -9.69 -1.07
CA SER A 156 17.07 -9.17 -1.94
C SER A 156 15.68 -9.32 -1.32
N ALA A 157 15.49 -10.22 -0.36
CA ALA A 157 14.22 -10.43 0.34
C ALA A 157 14.01 -9.51 1.56
N LYS A 158 15.06 -8.83 2.05
CA LYS A 158 14.99 -8.05 3.31
C LYS A 158 14.24 -6.72 3.20
N SER A 159 14.13 -6.16 1.99
CA SER A 159 13.53 -4.84 1.74
C SER A 159 12.17 -4.90 1.05
N MET A 160 11.66 -6.10 0.74
CA MET A 160 10.38 -6.23 0.04
C MET A 160 9.20 -5.94 0.97
N ALA A 161 8.52 -4.84 0.72
CA ALA A 161 7.30 -4.50 1.46
C ALA A 161 6.17 -5.50 1.14
N SER A 162 5.39 -5.88 2.16
CA SER A 162 4.23 -6.76 1.96
C SER A 162 3.20 -6.19 0.96
N PHE A 163 3.03 -4.86 0.98
CA PHE A 163 2.18 -4.15 0.03
C PHE A 163 2.68 -4.25 -1.42
N LEU A 164 4.01 -4.19 -1.61
CA LEU A 164 4.64 -4.36 -2.92
C LEU A 164 4.41 -5.78 -3.45
N LEU A 165 4.67 -6.81 -2.63
CA LEU A 165 4.45 -8.21 -3.01
C LEU A 165 3.00 -8.48 -3.40
N GLU A 166 2.05 -7.90 -2.68
CA GLU A 166 0.62 -8.02 -2.98
C GLU A 166 0.25 -7.35 -4.30
N SER A 167 0.75 -6.13 -4.53
CA SER A 167 0.55 -5.41 -5.79
C SER A 167 1.19 -6.12 -6.98
N LEU A 168 2.36 -6.77 -6.82
CA LEU A 168 2.96 -7.58 -7.88
C LEU A 168 2.03 -8.72 -8.30
N VAL A 169 1.55 -9.51 -7.35
CA VAL A 169 0.64 -10.63 -7.63
C VAL A 169 -0.69 -10.13 -8.22
N TYR A 170 -1.16 -8.95 -7.82
CA TYR A 170 -2.40 -8.35 -8.34
C TYR A 170 -2.33 -8.11 -9.86
N ASN A 171 -1.15 -7.76 -10.38
CA ASN A 171 -0.92 -7.52 -11.82
C ASN A 171 -0.74 -8.80 -12.64
N CYS A 172 -0.67 -9.98 -12.02
CA CYS A 172 -0.57 -11.23 -12.77
C CYS A 172 -1.90 -11.58 -13.42
N PRO A 173 -1.94 -12.17 -14.63
CA PRO A 173 -3.18 -12.53 -15.30
C PRO A 173 -3.83 -13.77 -14.67
N ASP A 174 -5.10 -14.07 -14.95
CA ASP A 174 -5.86 -15.10 -14.21
C ASP A 174 -5.27 -16.51 -14.39
N GLU A 175 -4.68 -16.77 -15.55
CA GLU A 175 -4.17 -18.08 -15.95
C GLU A 175 -2.97 -18.54 -15.12
N VAL A 176 -2.26 -17.63 -14.44
CA VAL A 176 -1.16 -18.03 -13.56
C VAL A 176 -1.65 -18.64 -12.24
N PHE A 177 -2.95 -18.57 -11.94
CA PHE A 177 -3.57 -19.06 -10.70
C PHE A 177 -4.32 -20.39 -10.83
N THR A 178 -4.38 -20.96 -12.04
CA THR A 178 -5.21 -22.11 -12.39
C THR A 178 -4.40 -23.38 -12.66
N GLN A 179 -3.16 -23.44 -12.18
CA GLN A 179 -2.30 -24.61 -12.33
C GLN A 179 -2.76 -25.76 -11.42
N SER A 180 -2.25 -26.96 -11.68
CA SER A 180 -2.68 -28.17 -10.96
C SER A 180 -2.30 -28.16 -9.48
N THR A 181 -1.23 -27.46 -9.10
CA THR A 181 -0.76 -27.39 -7.72
C THR A 181 -0.40 -25.96 -7.32
N HIS A 182 -0.36 -25.71 -6.01
CA HIS A 182 0.11 -24.42 -5.49
C HIS A 182 1.58 -24.13 -5.82
N TYR A 183 2.39 -25.18 -5.98
CA TYR A 183 3.78 -25.07 -6.42
C TYR A 183 3.85 -24.55 -7.85
N ASP A 184 3.06 -25.13 -8.75
CA ASP A 184 3.02 -24.72 -10.16
C ASP A 184 2.44 -23.31 -10.33
N ASP A 185 1.43 -22.94 -9.55
CA ASP A 185 0.90 -21.57 -9.54
C ASP A 185 1.99 -20.56 -9.15
N ILE A 186 2.77 -20.82 -8.11
CA ILE A 186 3.83 -19.90 -7.68
C ILE A 186 4.96 -19.86 -8.69
N LYS A 187 5.31 -20.99 -9.30
CA LYS A 187 6.24 -21.03 -10.43
C LYS A 187 5.74 -20.15 -11.58
N SER A 188 4.45 -20.25 -11.92
CA SER A 188 3.82 -19.45 -12.99
C SER A 188 3.79 -17.96 -12.65
N VAL A 189 3.40 -17.59 -11.41
CA VAL A 189 3.43 -16.22 -10.90
C VAL A 189 4.83 -15.62 -10.99
N ILE A 190 5.87 -16.31 -10.47
CA ILE A 190 7.24 -15.80 -10.51
C ILE A 190 7.76 -15.73 -11.96
N THR A 191 7.43 -16.70 -12.81
CA THR A 191 7.79 -16.66 -14.24
C THR A 191 7.24 -15.41 -14.92
N TYR A 192 5.94 -15.16 -14.74
CA TYR A 192 5.28 -13.97 -15.30
C TYR A 192 5.91 -12.69 -14.77
N LEU A 193 6.12 -12.61 -13.46
CA LEU A 193 6.71 -11.43 -12.82
C LEU A 193 8.14 -11.17 -13.27
N LEU A 194 8.96 -12.21 -13.47
CA LEU A 194 10.31 -12.07 -14.03
C LEU A 194 10.28 -11.47 -15.44
N ASP A 195 9.38 -11.93 -16.31
CA ASP A 195 9.23 -11.36 -17.66
C ASP A 195 8.81 -9.89 -17.61
N VAL A 196 7.77 -9.54 -16.86
CA VAL A 196 7.26 -8.16 -16.86
C VAL A 196 8.16 -7.18 -16.12
N THR A 197 8.98 -7.64 -15.17
CA THR A 197 9.93 -6.79 -14.43
C THR A 197 11.34 -6.76 -15.04
N GLU A 198 11.55 -7.41 -16.18
CA GLU A 198 12.82 -7.41 -16.90
C GLU A 198 13.25 -5.99 -17.31
N THR A 199 12.30 -5.16 -17.73
CA THR A 199 12.56 -3.77 -18.16
C THR A 199 11.52 -2.81 -17.61
N ASP A 200 11.87 -1.53 -17.47
CA ASP A 200 10.93 -0.49 -17.05
C ASP A 200 9.75 -0.36 -18.03
N GLU A 201 9.99 -0.56 -19.33
CA GLU A 201 8.97 -0.48 -20.37
C GLU A 201 7.89 -1.56 -20.24
N LYS A 202 8.27 -2.81 -19.88
CA LYS A 202 7.30 -3.88 -19.61
C LYS A 202 6.53 -3.62 -18.31
N ALA A 203 7.21 -3.10 -17.29
CA ALA A 203 6.64 -2.88 -15.96
C ALA A 203 5.80 -1.60 -15.85
N LYS A 204 5.89 -0.67 -16.80
CA LYS A 204 5.32 0.70 -16.69
C LYS A 204 3.81 0.76 -16.48
N ARG A 205 3.08 -0.30 -16.85
CA ARG A 205 1.62 -0.37 -16.71
C ARG A 205 1.17 -1.08 -15.44
N MET A 206 2.10 -1.58 -14.63
CA MET A 206 1.76 -2.22 -13.37
C MET A 206 1.21 -1.19 -12.39
N LEU A 207 0.12 -1.53 -11.72
CA LEU A 207 -0.57 -0.66 -10.77
C LEU A 207 -0.48 -1.23 -9.36
N GLU A 208 -0.57 -0.37 -8.35
CA GLU A 208 -0.90 -0.81 -7.01
C GLU A 208 -2.30 -1.47 -7.02
N VAL A 209 -2.63 -2.28 -6.00
CA VAL A 209 -3.94 -2.95 -5.92
C VAL A 209 -5.11 -1.95 -5.95
N ASN A 210 -4.92 -0.74 -5.43
CA ASN A 210 -5.92 0.34 -5.51
C ASN A 210 -6.28 0.75 -6.95
N ASN A 211 -5.50 0.33 -7.96
CA ASN A 211 -5.71 0.61 -9.37
C ASN A 211 -5.73 2.11 -9.73
N ILE A 212 -5.09 2.92 -8.87
CA ILE A 212 -4.99 4.39 -8.99
C ILE A 212 -3.54 4.80 -9.25
N LYS A 213 -2.59 4.24 -8.50
CA LYS A 213 -1.16 4.55 -8.63
C LYS A 213 -0.41 3.52 -9.46
N TYR A 214 0.56 3.99 -10.23
CA TYR A 214 1.57 3.13 -10.82
C TYR A 214 2.45 2.49 -9.74
N LEU A 215 2.67 1.18 -9.87
CA LEU A 215 3.50 0.40 -8.94
C LEU A 215 4.96 0.83 -9.03
N PHE A 216 5.43 1.22 -10.21
CA PHE A 216 6.78 1.72 -10.44
C PHE A 216 6.71 3.15 -10.98
N HIS A 217 7.13 4.10 -10.15
CA HIS A 217 7.17 5.52 -10.45
C HIS A 217 8.22 6.18 -9.54
N ASP A 218 8.77 7.34 -9.93
CA ASP A 218 9.84 8.03 -9.19
C ASP A 218 9.44 8.41 -7.74
N SER A 219 8.14 8.50 -7.46
CA SER A 219 7.60 8.76 -6.13
C SER A 219 7.49 7.53 -5.23
N GLN A 220 7.75 6.32 -5.74
CA GLN A 220 7.64 5.08 -4.99
C GLN A 220 8.93 4.77 -4.22
N PRO A 221 8.85 4.13 -3.02
CA PRO A 221 10.02 3.86 -2.19
C PRO A 221 10.82 2.62 -2.62
N TRP A 222 10.41 1.95 -3.70
CA TRP A 222 11.04 0.75 -4.24
C TRP A 222 11.34 0.91 -5.73
N LYS A 223 12.30 0.12 -6.24
CA LYS A 223 12.67 0.09 -7.66
C LYS A 223 12.30 -1.25 -8.28
N ARG A 224 11.94 -1.21 -9.56
CA ARG A 224 11.69 -2.42 -10.36
C ARG A 224 12.91 -3.35 -10.38
N ALA A 225 14.13 -2.81 -10.46
CA ALA A 225 15.36 -3.63 -10.44
C ALA A 225 15.46 -4.50 -9.18
N ASP A 226 15.17 -3.93 -8.00
CA ASP A 226 15.21 -4.65 -6.73
C ASP A 226 14.16 -5.78 -6.69
N VAL A 227 13.00 -5.56 -7.32
CA VAL A 227 11.95 -6.58 -7.46
C VAL A 227 12.41 -7.72 -8.38
N TYR A 228 13.01 -7.41 -9.53
CA TYR A 228 13.54 -8.42 -10.44
C TYR A 228 14.60 -9.29 -9.75
N ASP A 229 15.52 -8.67 -9.01
CA ASP A 229 16.56 -9.37 -8.26
C ASP A 229 15.98 -10.27 -7.16
N PHE A 230 14.94 -9.80 -6.46
CA PHE A 230 14.18 -10.60 -5.50
C PHE A 230 13.54 -11.81 -6.17
N LEU A 231 12.83 -11.62 -7.30
CA LEU A 231 12.14 -12.70 -8.01
C LEU A 231 13.12 -13.76 -8.53
N LEU A 232 14.29 -13.35 -9.04
CA LEU A 232 15.33 -14.26 -9.48
C LEU A 232 15.91 -15.06 -8.30
N SER A 233 16.11 -14.40 -7.16
CA SER A 233 16.54 -15.06 -5.93
C SER A 233 15.48 -16.07 -5.45
N ALA A 234 14.21 -15.71 -5.53
CA ALA A 234 13.09 -16.55 -5.13
C ALA A 234 12.92 -17.77 -6.05
N TRP A 235 13.12 -17.59 -7.36
CA TRP A 235 13.14 -18.68 -8.34
C TRP A 235 14.18 -19.74 -8.02
N ASN A 236 15.41 -19.30 -7.74
CA ASN A 236 16.52 -20.19 -7.40
C ASN A 236 16.30 -20.85 -6.04
N TYR A 237 15.85 -20.10 -5.03
CA TYR A 237 15.60 -20.62 -3.69
C TYR A 237 14.50 -21.70 -3.67
N ALA A 238 13.44 -21.51 -4.46
CA ALA A 238 12.34 -22.46 -4.58
C ALA A 238 12.68 -23.72 -5.42
N GLY A 239 13.87 -23.77 -6.04
CA GLY A 239 14.30 -24.92 -6.85
C GLY A 239 13.61 -25.02 -8.21
N PHE A 240 13.13 -23.91 -8.78
CA PHE A 240 12.44 -23.93 -10.07
C PHE A 240 13.37 -24.05 -11.29
N GLY A 241 14.67 -23.82 -11.10
CA GLY A 241 15.71 -23.86 -12.13
C GLY A 241 16.43 -25.21 -12.30
N SER A 242 16.00 -26.26 -11.58
CA SER A 242 16.53 -27.63 -11.72
C SER A 242 15.62 -28.52 -12.57
#